data_AF-A0A0F5PA07-F1
#
_entry.id   AF-A0A0F5PA07-F1
#
_cell.length_a   1.000
_cell.length_b   1.000
_cell.length_c   1.000
_cell.angle_alpha   90.00
_cell.angle_beta   90.00
_cell.angle_gamma   90.00
#
_symmetry.space_group_name_H-M   'P 1'
#
loop_
_entity.id
_entity.type
_entity.pdbx_description
1 polymer ?
#
loop_
_entity_poly.entity_id
_entity_poly.type
_entity_poly.pdbx_seq_one_letter_code
_entity_poly.pdbx_strand_id
1 'polypeptide(L)'
;MLNEALRLVRVFHDLNKTQAADRVGLSKSYVTELERGDKKVTLEVLQKYATAFNVPLSSLMFFAEQAADGSSSEKVRTAVAGKVVKMLDWIATVTAERADEGDDDEREATQAR
;
A
#
# COMPACT_ATOMS: atom_id res chain seq x y z
N MET A 1 6.95 -5.26 11.70
CA MET A 1 5.64 -5.49 11.04
C MET A 1 5.17 -4.27 10.26
N LEU A 2 5.20 -3.04 10.79
CA LEU A 2 4.86 -1.85 10.00
C LEU A 2 5.75 -1.67 8.76
N ASN A 3 7.05 -1.88 8.90
CA ASN A 3 8.01 -1.91 7.80
C ASN A 3 7.62 -2.91 6.70
N GLU A 4 7.12 -4.08 7.11
CA GLU A 4 6.65 -5.13 6.21
C GLU A 4 5.32 -4.75 5.55
N ALA A 5 4.42 -4.08 6.27
CA ALA A 5 3.19 -3.55 5.68
C ALA A 5 3.47 -2.52 4.58
N LEU A 6 4.42 -1.61 4.79
CA LEU A 6 4.85 -0.67 3.74
C LEU A 6 5.40 -1.40 2.51
N ARG A 7 6.22 -2.44 2.74
CA ARG A 7 6.75 -3.29 1.67
C ARG A 7 5.64 -4.02 0.91
N LEU A 8 4.66 -4.57 1.63
CA LEU A 8 3.54 -5.30 1.05
C LEU A 8 2.63 -4.40 0.23
N VAL A 9 2.31 -3.20 0.73
CA VAL A 9 1.59 -2.18 -0.05
C VAL A 9 2.34 -1.91 -1.35
N ARG A 10 3.65 -1.65 -1.28
CA ARG A 10 4.45 -1.39 -2.49
C ARG A 10 4.42 -2.57 -3.48
N VAL A 11 4.67 -3.79 -3.01
CA VAL A 11 4.72 -5.00 -3.85
C VAL A 11 3.36 -5.33 -4.44
N PHE A 12 2.28 -5.11 -3.69
CA PHE A 12 0.91 -5.29 -4.17
C PHE A 12 0.58 -4.36 -5.35
N HIS A 13 1.11 -3.13 -5.33
CA HIS A 13 0.96 -2.18 -6.44
C HIS A 13 2.02 -2.38 -7.56
N ASP A 14 2.78 -3.48 -7.54
CA ASP A 14 3.84 -3.82 -8.49
C ASP A 14 4.88 -2.70 -8.70
N LEU A 15 5.18 -1.95 -7.63
CA LEU A 15 6.14 -0.85 -7.70
C LEU A 15 7.52 -1.25 -7.19
N ASN A 16 8.56 -0.80 -7.90
CA ASN A 16 9.91 -0.79 -7.35
C ASN A 16 10.08 0.34 -6.31
N LYS A 17 11.17 0.29 -5.54
CA LYS A 17 11.41 1.25 -4.43
C LYS A 17 11.51 2.70 -4.89
N THR A 18 11.98 2.94 -6.12
CA THR A 18 12.07 4.29 -6.68
C THR A 18 10.66 4.80 -7.01
N GLN A 19 9.87 4.03 -7.75
CA GLN A 19 8.49 4.40 -8.10
C GLN A 19 7.61 4.62 -6.87
N ALA A 20 7.76 3.78 -5.85
CA ALA A 20 7.06 3.99 -4.59
C ALA A 20 7.51 5.30 -3.93
N ALA A 21 8.80 5.55 -3.83
CA ALA A 21 9.35 6.77 -3.25
C ALA A 21 8.81 8.03 -3.94
N ASP A 22 8.79 8.04 -5.27
CA ASP A 22 8.22 9.12 -6.07
C ASP A 22 6.72 9.31 -5.76
N ARG A 23 5.97 8.20 -5.68
CA ARG A 23 4.52 8.22 -5.41
C ARG A 23 4.17 8.71 -4.00
N VAL A 24 4.94 8.34 -2.97
CA VAL A 24 4.73 8.83 -1.59
C VAL A 24 5.41 10.17 -1.31
N GLY A 25 6.20 10.72 -2.24
CA GLY A 25 6.96 11.95 -2.02
C GLY A 25 8.06 11.80 -0.96
N LEU A 26 8.77 10.66 -0.98
CA LEU A 26 9.90 10.36 -0.11
C LEU A 26 11.14 10.04 -0.95
N SER A 27 12.32 10.00 -0.34
CA SER A 27 13.51 9.54 -1.06
C SER A 27 13.54 8.00 -1.13
N LYS A 28 14.11 7.44 -2.21
CA LYS A 28 14.33 6.00 -2.36
C LYS A 28 15.11 5.39 -1.18
N SER A 29 16.12 6.12 -0.69
CA SER A 29 16.91 5.70 0.46
C SER A 29 16.02 5.58 1.70
N TYR A 30 15.17 6.58 1.94
CA TYR A 30 14.29 6.57 3.10
C TYR A 30 13.23 5.47 3.03
N VAL A 31 12.60 5.24 1.86
CA VAL A 31 11.70 4.09 1.65
C VAL A 31 12.42 2.76 1.93
N THR A 32 13.67 2.62 1.45
CA THR A 32 14.46 1.40 1.69
C THR A 32 14.75 1.17 3.17
N GLU A 33 15.15 2.22 3.89
CA GLU A 33 15.41 2.14 5.33
C GLU A 33 14.13 1.86 6.13
N LEU A 34 12.99 2.43 5.73
CA LEU A 34 11.69 2.17 6.33
C LEU A 34 11.27 0.70 6.16
N GLU A 35 11.41 0.13 4.96
CA GLU A 35 11.05 -1.27 4.68
C GLU A 35 11.98 -2.26 5.38
N ARG A 36 13.28 -1.94 5.50
CA ARG A 36 14.26 -2.76 6.22
C ARG A 36 14.05 -2.71 7.74
N GLY A 37 13.39 -1.66 8.24
CA GLY A 37 13.15 -1.42 9.66
C GLY A 37 14.25 -0.61 10.35
N ASP A 38 15.20 -0.06 9.60
CA ASP A 38 16.29 0.77 10.10
C ASP A 38 15.82 2.15 10.56
N LYS A 39 14.71 2.61 10.00
CA LYS A 39 14.05 3.84 10.41
C LYS A 39 12.67 3.52 10.95
N LYS A 40 12.32 4.18 12.05
CA LYS A 40 10.99 4.10 12.64
C LYS A 40 9.97 4.70 11.66
N VAL A 41 8.91 3.95 11.39
CA VAL A 41 7.76 4.44 10.63
C VAL A 41 7.00 5.44 11.49
N THR A 42 6.90 6.68 11.01
CA THR A 42 6.17 7.76 11.70
C THR A 42 4.72 7.83 11.22
N LEU A 43 3.87 8.54 11.96
CA LEU A 43 2.49 8.80 11.52
C LEU A 43 2.43 9.54 10.18
N GLU A 44 3.35 10.49 9.96
CA GLU A 44 3.46 11.21 8.68
C GLU A 44 3.75 10.25 7.51
N VAL A 45 4.66 9.29 7.70
CA VAL A 45 4.94 8.25 6.69
C VAL A 45 3.68 7.43 6.43
N LEU A 46 2.98 6.98 7.48
CA LEU A 46 1.72 6.23 7.31
C LEU A 46 0.67 7.04 6.55
N GLN A 47 0.55 8.35 6.83
CA GLN A 47 -0.38 9.25 6.16
C GLN A 47 -0.04 9.42 4.67
N LYS A 48 1.26 9.56 4.35
CA LYS A 48 1.73 9.61 2.96
C LYS A 48 1.38 8.33 2.21
N TYR A 49 1.65 7.16 2.80
CA TYR A 49 1.29 5.87 2.19
C TYR A 49 -0.22 5.69 2.05
N ALA A 50 -0.99 6.01 3.09
CA ALA A 50 -2.45 5.97 3.06
C ALA A 50 -3.02 6.79 1.88
N THR A 51 -2.51 8.01 1.71
CA THR A 51 -2.94 8.91 0.63
C THR A 51 -2.48 8.41 -0.74
N ALA A 52 -1.21 8.04 -0.88
CA ALA A 52 -0.60 7.64 -2.15
C ALA A 52 -1.19 6.33 -2.73
N PHE A 53 -1.60 5.42 -1.86
CA PHE A 53 -2.13 4.10 -2.22
C PHE A 53 -3.63 3.95 -1.98
N ASN A 54 -4.31 5.05 -1.63
CA ASN A 54 -5.74 5.06 -1.32
C ASN A 54 -6.16 4.00 -0.28
N VAL A 55 -5.33 3.87 0.76
CA VAL A 55 -5.50 2.93 1.86
C VAL A 55 -5.96 3.70 3.10
N PRO A 56 -6.99 3.25 3.84
CA PRO A 56 -7.38 3.89 5.08
C PRO A 56 -6.24 3.91 6.11
N LEU A 57 -5.89 5.10 6.62
CA LEU A 57 -4.86 5.24 7.65
C LEU A 57 -5.18 4.41 8.90
N SER A 58 -6.46 4.32 9.27
CA SER A 58 -6.93 3.50 10.39
C SER A 58 -6.58 2.02 10.22
N SER A 59 -6.62 1.48 9.00
CA SER A 59 -6.19 0.11 8.72
C SER A 59 -4.70 -0.06 8.99
N LEU A 60 -3.85 0.88 8.53
CA LEU A 60 -2.40 0.84 8.77
C LEU A 60 -2.06 0.97 10.27
N MET A 61 -2.78 1.83 10.99
CA MET A 61 -2.62 2.01 12.44
C MET A 61 -3.03 0.76 13.23
N PHE A 62 -4.13 0.11 12.85
CA PHE A 62 -4.56 -1.14 13.48
C PHE A 62 -3.49 -2.24 13.37
N PHE A 63 -2.82 -2.35 12.22
CA PHE A 63 -1.68 -3.27 12.08
C PHE A 63 -0.48 -2.88 12.97
N ALA A 64 -0.27 -1.58 13.20
CA ALA A 64 0.79 -1.10 14.09
C ALA A 64 0.55 -1.51 15.54
N GLU A 65 -0.67 -1.35 16.03
CA GLU A 65 -1.08 -1.69 17.39
C GLU A 65 -0.94 -3.18 17.65
N GLN A 66 -1.45 -4.00 16.73
CA GLN A 66 -1.35 -5.47 16.81
C GLN A 66 0.09 -5.99 16.78
N ALA A 67 0.99 -5.26 16.10
CA ALA A 67 2.41 -5.59 16.08
C ALA A 67 3.14 -5.24 17.38
N ALA A 68 2.66 -4.22 18.09
CA ALA A 68 3.24 -3.77 19.35
C ALA A 68 2.85 -4.69 20.52
N ASP A 69 1.66 -5.30 20.46
CA ASP A 69 1.05 -5.92 21.64
C ASP A 69 1.49 -7.36 21.92
N GLY A 70 2.30 -7.99 21.04
CA GLY A 70 3.06 -9.23 21.31
C GLY A 70 2.28 -10.50 21.72
N SER A 71 0.98 -10.39 22.04
CA SER A 71 0.14 -11.39 22.67
C SER A 71 -0.92 -11.87 21.69
N SER A 72 -0.48 -12.46 20.58
CA SER A 72 -1.41 -12.90 19.54
C SER A 72 -2.09 -14.22 19.93
N SER A 73 -3.17 -14.12 20.71
CA SER A 73 -4.17 -15.18 20.83
C SER A 73 -4.61 -15.59 19.42
N GLU A 74 -4.71 -16.90 19.17
CA GLU A 74 -4.99 -17.49 17.86
C GLU A 74 -6.24 -16.90 17.17
N LYS A 75 -7.24 -16.49 17.96
CA LYS A 75 -8.45 -15.81 17.49
C LYS A 75 -8.19 -14.45 16.82
N VAL A 76 -7.15 -13.74 17.27
CA VAL A 76 -6.75 -12.44 16.73
C VAL A 76 -6.14 -12.61 15.33
N ARG A 77 -5.30 -13.64 15.13
CA ARG A 77 -4.72 -13.96 13.81
C ARG A 77 -5.81 -14.26 12.77
N THR A 78 -6.81 -15.06 13.13
CA THR A 78 -7.91 -15.42 12.22
C THR A 78 -8.78 -14.22 11.85
N ALA A 79 -9.04 -13.31 12.80
CA ALA A 79 -9.80 -12.09 12.55
C ALA A 79 -9.03 -11.07 11.66
N VAL A 80 -7.72 -10.97 11.84
CA VAL A 80 -6.84 -10.12 11.01
C VAL A 80 -6.78 -10.65 9.58
N ALA A 81 -6.65 -11.97 9.38
CA ALA A 81 -6.65 -12.58 8.06
C ALA A 81 -7.93 -12.26 7.26
N GLY A 82 -9.10 -12.37 7.89
CA GLY A 82 -10.38 -12.03 7.23
C GLY A 82 -10.48 -10.56 6.82
N LYS A 83 -9.95 -9.63 7.62
CA LYS A 83 -9.94 -8.20 7.30
C LYS A 83 -8.91 -7.82 6.24
N VAL A 84 -7.73 -8.46 6.25
CA VAL A 84 -6.71 -8.30 5.20
C VAL A 84 -7.28 -8.76 3.85
N VAL A 85 -7.93 -9.92 3.81
CA VAL A 85 -8.58 -10.42 2.59
C VAL A 85 -9.67 -9.44 2.11
N LYS A 86 -10.49 -8.93 3.02
CA LYS A 86 -11.54 -7.95 2.68
C LYS A 86 -10.97 -6.59 2.21
N MET A 87 -9.81 -6.21 2.72
CA MET A 87 -9.07 -5.02 2.28
C MET A 87 -8.45 -5.22 0.90
N LEU A 88 -7.86 -6.40 0.65
CA LEU A 88 -7.34 -6.78 -0.67
C LEU A 88 -8.46 -6.86 -1.71
N ASP A 89 -9.62 -7.41 -1.34
CA ASP A 89 -10.82 -7.50 -2.18
C ASP A 89 -11.39 -6.11 -2.51
N TRP A 90 -11.45 -5.20 -1.53
CA TRP A 90 -11.86 -3.82 -1.74
C TRP A 90 -10.89 -3.06 -2.66
N ILE A 91 -9.58 -3.24 -2.47
CA ILE A 91 -8.57 -2.62 -3.34
C ILE A 91 -8.66 -3.19 -4.77
N ALA A 92 -8.83 -4.51 -4.92
CA ALA A 92 -9.00 -5.15 -6.22
C ALA A 92 -10.23 -4.63 -6.99
N THR A 93 -11.35 -4.46 -6.27
CA THR A 93 -12.58 -3.88 -6.83
C THR A 93 -12.37 -2.45 -7.32
N VAL A 94 -11.72 -1.60 -6.51
CA VAL A 94 -11.44 -0.19 -6.85
C VAL A 94 -10.43 -0.04 -8.02
N THR A 95 -9.54 -1.02 -8.21
CA THR A 95 -8.63 -1.05 -9.37
C THR A 95 -9.30 -1.57 -10.64
N ALA A 96 -10.27 -2.49 -10.53
CA ALA A 96 -11.00 -3.01 -11.69
C ALA A 96 -11.89 -1.92 -12.33
N GLU A 97 -12.51 -1.06 -11.53
CA GLU A 97 -13.35 0.05 -12.03
C GLU A 97 -12.56 1.13 -12.81
N ARG A 98 -11.24 1.22 -12.64
CA ARG A 98 -10.39 2.17 -13.39
C ARG A 98 -9.81 1.62 -14.69
N ALA A 99 -9.90 0.31 -14.92
CA ALA A 99 -9.37 -0.32 -16.13
C ALA A 99 -10.32 -0.21 -17.33
N ASP A 100 -11.61 0.06 -17.10
CA ASP A 100 -12.62 0.19 -18.16
C ASP A 100 -12.73 1.61 -18.76
N GLU A 101 -12.04 2.63 -18.21
CA GLU A 101 -12.11 4.02 -18.69
C GLU A 101 -10.90 4.44 -19.56
N GLY A 102 -9.94 3.55 -19.83
CA GLY A 102 -8.60 3.94 -20.32
C GLY A 102 -8.24 3.63 -21.77
N ASP A 103 -9.12 3.04 -22.59
CA ASP A 103 -8.71 2.45 -23.89
C ASP A 103 -9.18 3.22 -25.14
N ASP A 104 -9.75 4.42 -25.00
CA ASP A 104 -10.27 5.21 -26.14
C ASP A 104 -9.25 6.22 -26.73
N ASP A 105 -8.17 6.58 -26.03
CA ASP A 105 -7.26 7.66 -26.45
C ASP A 105 -6.14 7.23 -27.44
N GLU A 106 -5.90 5.93 -27.66
CA GLU A 106 -4.81 5.48 -28.56
C GLU A 106 -5.21 5.33 -30.04
N ARG A 107 -6.50 5.47 -30.40
CA ARG A 107 -6.95 5.21 -31.79
C ARG A 107 -6.86 6.40 -32.74
N GLU A 108 -6.74 7.64 -32.25
CA GLU A 108 -6.68 8.81 -33.13
C GLU A 108 -5.27 9.15 -33.64
N ALA A 109 -4.20 8.76 -32.94
CA ALA A 109 -2.83 9.13 -33.32
C ALA A 109 -2.27 8.38 -34.55
N THR A 110 -2.93 7.31 -35.01
CA THR A 110 -2.41 6.47 -36.10
C THR A 110 -2.99 6.85 -37.48
N GLN A 111 -4.02 7.69 -37.55
CA GLN A 111 -4.64 8.09 -38.84
C GLN A 111 -4.08 9.39 -39.44
N ALA A 112 -3.12 10.05 -38.78
CA ALA A 112 -2.51 11.29 -39.26
C ALA A 112 -1.11 11.11 -39.90
N ARG A 113 -0.81 9.93 -40.43
CA ARG A 113 0.41 9.65 -41.23
C ARG A 113 0.12 9.57 -42.71
#